data_AF-A0A415KQU7-F1
#
_entry.id   AF-A0A415KQU7-F1
#
_cell.length_a   1.000
_cell.length_b   1.000
_cell.length_c   1.000
_cell.angle_alpha   90.00
_cell.angle_beta   90.00
_cell.angle_gamma   90.00
#
_symmetry.space_group_name_H-M   'P 1'
#
loop_
_entity.id
_entity.type
_entity.pdbx_description
1 polymer ?
#
loop_
_entity_poly.entity_id
_entity_poly.type
_entity_poly.pdbx_seq_one_letter_code
_entity_poly.pdbx_strand_id
1 'polypeptide(L)'
;MRIGEVCGLRWCDVDFETGLISIRHSVAYAKGMGSFIKDTKTHDARGIPIDPVGLLPFLKETHEIDCGKLRLRGLTGAVEIGDCYILSEPGATFATTSYIRRAFKTFSETNGLMGTNDELITFHGLRHTFATQWIRQGGDIKALQSILGHKDAMATLNVYADIEPISKIHNMLRATPCLWRGHLGPRVDPGPMFQQRIQESIETLQAFGYGITEPDDRNIAIRDVKTNSWL
;
A
#
# COMPACT_ATOMS: atom_id res chain seq x y z
N MET A 1 6.40 0.49 -0.28
CA MET A 1 7.87 0.34 -0.02
C MET A 1 8.59 1.68 -0.24
N ARG A 2 9.79 1.88 0.33
CA ARG A 2 10.67 3.02 -0.04
C ARG A 2 11.40 2.69 -1.34
N ILE A 3 11.76 3.70 -2.15
CA ILE A 3 12.42 3.47 -3.45
C ILE A 3 13.70 2.63 -3.33
N GLY A 4 14.52 2.85 -2.29
CA GLY A 4 15.74 2.08 -2.07
C GLY A 4 15.46 0.60 -1.77
N GLU A 5 14.38 0.29 -1.06
CA GLU A 5 13.93 -1.08 -0.79
C GLU A 5 13.49 -1.76 -2.09
N VAL A 6 12.74 -1.05 -2.93
CA VAL A 6 12.31 -1.58 -4.25
C VAL A 6 13.53 -1.85 -5.15
N CYS A 7 14.50 -0.94 -5.18
CA CYS A 7 15.72 -1.10 -5.98
C CYS A 7 16.63 -2.23 -5.46
N GLY A 8 16.56 -2.53 -4.16
CA GLY A 8 17.35 -3.57 -3.52
C GLY A 8 16.68 -4.94 -3.51
N LEU A 9 15.46 -5.06 -4.03
CA LEU A 9 14.67 -6.27 -3.96
C LEU A 9 15.18 -7.33 -4.95
N ARG A 10 15.41 -8.54 -4.45
CA ARG A 10 15.85 -9.70 -5.21
C ARG A 10 14.75 -10.76 -5.31
N TRP A 11 14.88 -11.69 -6.24
CA TRP A 11 13.88 -12.75 -6.39
C TRP A 11 13.80 -13.67 -5.16
N CYS A 12 14.89 -13.88 -4.42
CA CYS A 12 14.87 -14.64 -3.16
C CYS A 12 14.11 -13.94 -2.03
N ASP A 13 13.80 -12.65 -2.17
CA ASP A 13 12.98 -11.89 -1.22
C ASP A 13 11.47 -12.11 -1.45
N VAL A 14 11.07 -12.72 -2.58
CA VAL A 14 9.67 -12.93 -2.95
C VAL A 14 9.30 -14.39 -2.72
N ASP A 15 8.40 -14.62 -1.76
CA ASP A 15 7.83 -15.94 -1.49
C ASP A 15 6.47 -16.05 -2.19
N PHE A 16 6.44 -16.81 -3.29
CA PHE A 16 5.24 -17.04 -4.09
C PHE A 16 4.26 -18.05 -3.47
N GLU A 17 4.71 -18.86 -2.50
CA GLU A 17 3.86 -19.83 -1.81
C GLU A 17 3.07 -19.14 -0.70
N THR A 18 3.74 -18.34 0.13
CA THR A 18 3.10 -17.60 1.21
C THR A 18 2.53 -16.25 0.78
N GLY A 19 2.93 -15.74 -0.39
CA GLY A 19 2.49 -14.45 -0.91
C GLY A 19 3.10 -13.27 -0.14
N LEU A 20 4.35 -13.40 0.29
CA LEU A 20 5.05 -12.40 1.10
C LEU A 20 6.32 -11.90 0.42
N ILE A 21 6.58 -10.59 0.53
CA ILE A 21 7.86 -9.98 0.18
C ILE A 21 8.61 -9.64 1.46
N SER A 22 9.82 -10.18 1.59
CA SER A 22 10.73 -9.91 2.71
C SER A 22 11.63 -8.72 2.41
N ILE A 23 11.46 -7.61 3.12
CA ILE A 23 12.34 -6.45 2.94
C ILE A 23 13.60 -6.61 3.79
N ARG A 24 14.72 -6.97 3.15
CA ARG A 24 16.02 -7.23 3.81
C ARG A 24 17.12 -6.24 3.44
N HIS A 25 17.01 -5.61 2.28
CA HIS A 25 18.04 -4.71 1.74
C HIS A 25 17.42 -3.41 1.23
N SER A 26 18.23 -2.36 1.21
CA SER A 26 17.89 -1.10 0.56
C SER A 26 19.10 -0.52 -0.16
N VAL A 27 18.92 -0.09 -1.39
CA VAL A 27 19.91 0.73 -2.09
C VAL A 27 19.96 2.11 -1.43
N ALA A 28 21.17 2.56 -1.10
CA ALA A 28 21.47 3.88 -0.56
C ALA A 28 22.55 4.56 -1.42
N TYR A 29 22.70 5.88 -1.25
CA TYR A 29 23.74 6.67 -1.91
C TYR A 29 24.56 7.41 -0.87
N ALA A 30 25.89 7.38 -1.02
CA ALA A 30 26.81 8.20 -0.25
C ALA A 30 27.75 8.96 -1.19
N LYS A 31 27.93 10.26 -0.92
CA LYS A 31 28.84 11.11 -1.67
C LYS A 31 30.27 10.53 -1.58
N GLY A 32 30.90 10.30 -2.72
CA GLY A 32 32.24 9.69 -2.82
C GLY A 32 32.26 8.16 -2.91
N MET A 33 31.21 7.46 -2.48
CA MET A 33 31.10 5.99 -2.57
C MET A 33 30.13 5.53 -3.66
N GLY A 34 29.23 6.41 -4.11
CA GLY A 34 28.22 6.05 -5.10
C GLY A 34 27.03 5.34 -4.47
N SER A 35 26.32 4.55 -5.27
CA SER A 35 25.19 3.75 -4.78
C SER A 35 25.69 2.42 -4.24
N PHE A 36 25.17 1.98 -3.10
CA PHE A 36 25.56 0.73 -2.45
C PHE A 36 24.36 0.07 -1.78
N ILE A 37 24.47 -1.24 -1.51
CA ILE A 37 23.46 -1.99 -0.75
C ILE A 37 23.71 -1.78 0.73
N LYS A 38 22.66 -1.38 1.43
CA LYS A 38 22.62 -1.29 2.89
C LYS A 38 21.68 -2.39 3.40
N ASP A 39 22.17 -3.17 4.34
CA ASP A 39 21.32 -4.12 5.06
C ASP A 39 20.35 -3.37 5.97
N THR A 40 19.10 -3.81 5.98
CA THR A 40 18.19 -3.42 7.05
C THR A 40 18.72 -4.10 8.32
N LYS A 41 18.91 -3.35 9.41
CA LYS A 41 19.33 -3.94 10.70
C LYS A 41 18.40 -5.12 10.99
N THR A 42 18.89 -6.22 11.54
CA THR A 42 18.16 -7.51 11.70
C THR A 42 16.79 -7.37 12.39
N HIS A 43 16.56 -6.30 13.15
CA HIS A 43 15.28 -5.94 13.79
C HIS A 43 14.28 -5.19 12.88
N ASP A 44 14.65 -4.88 11.63
CA ASP A 44 13.86 -4.08 10.67
C ASP A 44 13.37 -4.90 9.47
N ALA A 45 13.71 -6.20 9.41
CA ALA A 45 13.20 -7.11 8.40
C ALA A 45 11.69 -7.27 8.59
N ARG A 46 10.92 -7.01 7.53
CA ARG A 46 9.46 -7.06 7.57
C ARG A 46 8.90 -7.75 6.34
N GLY A 47 7.82 -8.49 6.54
CA GLY A 47 7.03 -9.08 5.46
C GLY A 47 5.97 -8.11 4.97
N ILE A 48 5.85 -7.96 3.66
CA ILE A 48 4.78 -7.21 3.00
C ILE A 48 3.92 -8.22 2.25
N PRO A 49 2.60 -8.32 2.54
CA PRO A 49 1.71 -9.17 1.77
C PRO A 49 1.62 -8.67 0.33
N ILE A 50 1.69 -9.60 -0.61
CA ILE A 50 1.52 -9.35 -2.03
C ILE A 50 0.03 -9.32 -2.34
N ASP A 51 -0.40 -8.30 -3.07
CA ASP A 51 -1.75 -8.28 -3.63
C ASP A 51 -1.96 -9.52 -4.53
N PRO A 52 -2.89 -10.43 -4.20
CA PRO A 52 -3.05 -11.69 -4.92
C PRO A 52 -3.70 -11.50 -6.29
N VAL A 53 -4.35 -10.36 -6.55
CA VAL A 53 -5.15 -10.13 -7.75
C VAL A 53 -4.30 -9.57 -8.89
N GLY A 54 -3.48 -8.56 -8.62
CA GLY A 54 -2.67 -7.86 -9.62
C GLY A 54 -1.18 -8.11 -9.46
N LEU A 55 -0.62 -7.86 -8.27
CA LEU A 55 0.84 -7.86 -8.12
C LEU A 55 1.44 -9.28 -8.15
N LEU A 56 0.80 -10.25 -7.52
CA LEU A 56 1.30 -11.63 -7.50
C LEU A 56 1.43 -12.26 -8.91
N PRO A 57 0.40 -12.24 -9.77
CA PRO A 57 0.55 -12.78 -11.12
C PRO A 57 1.59 -12.03 -11.95
N PHE A 58 1.64 -10.70 -11.84
CA PHE A 58 2.66 -9.88 -12.50
C PHE A 58 4.09 -10.28 -12.11
N LEU A 59 4.33 -10.50 -10.82
CA LEU A 59 5.65 -10.94 -10.33
C LEU A 59 5.99 -12.35 -10.81
N LYS A 60 5.02 -13.27 -10.89
CA LYS A 60 5.25 -14.63 -11.43
C LYS A 60 5.66 -14.58 -12.90
N GLU A 61 4.93 -13.82 -13.71
CA GLU A 61 5.24 -13.64 -15.14
C GLU A 61 6.63 -13.02 -15.33
N THR A 62 6.95 -11.96 -14.56
CA THR A 62 8.25 -11.30 -14.64
C THR A 62 9.39 -12.25 -14.21
N HIS A 63 9.16 -13.07 -13.18
CA HIS A 63 10.13 -14.08 -12.73
C HIS A 63 10.40 -15.14 -13.81
N GLU A 64 9.37 -15.61 -14.51
CA GLU A 64 9.52 -16.55 -15.62
C GLU A 64 10.30 -15.94 -16.79
N ILE A 65 10.02 -14.68 -17.14
CA ILE A 65 10.77 -13.94 -18.16
C ILE A 65 12.25 -13.84 -17.78
N ASP A 66 12.56 -13.51 -16.53
CA ASP A 66 13.93 -13.36 -16.06
C ASP A 66 14.69 -14.69 -15.99
N CYS A 67 14.02 -15.78 -15.60
CA CYS A 67 14.56 -17.13 -15.73
C CYS A 67 14.91 -17.45 -17.20
N GLY A 68 14.02 -17.09 -18.13
CA GLY A 68 14.23 -17.23 -19.56
C GLY A 68 15.46 -16.46 -20.05
N LYS A 69 15.64 -15.22 -19.62
CA LYS A 69 16.82 -14.39 -19.96
C LYS A 69 18.12 -15.01 -19.47
N LEU A 70 18.17 -15.53 -18.24
CA LEU A 70 19.36 -16.23 -17.72
C LEU A 70 19.72 -17.45 -18.57
N ARG A 71 18.70 -18.22 -18.99
CA ARG A 71 18.89 -19.39 -19.86
C ARG A 71 19.44 -18.99 -21.22
N LEU A 72 18.83 -17.98 -21.86
CA LEU A 72 19.26 -17.48 -23.17
C LEU A 72 20.69 -16.93 -23.16
N ARG A 73 21.13 -16.35 -22.04
CA ARG A 73 22.50 -15.83 -21.86
C ARG A 73 23.51 -16.91 -21.47
N GLY A 74 23.09 -18.15 -21.26
CA GLY A 74 23.97 -19.22 -20.79
C GLY A 74 24.50 -19.01 -19.36
N LEU A 75 23.81 -18.21 -18.55
CA LEU A 75 24.21 -17.90 -17.17
C LEU A 75 23.57 -18.85 -16.14
N THR A 76 22.78 -19.83 -16.60
CA THR A 76 22.14 -20.81 -15.71
C THR A 76 23.19 -21.62 -14.95
N GLY A 77 23.10 -21.65 -13.61
CA GLY A 77 24.06 -22.31 -12.72
C GLY A 77 25.32 -21.49 -12.41
N ALA A 78 25.58 -20.41 -13.16
CA ALA A 78 26.61 -19.42 -12.82
C ALA A 78 26.03 -18.26 -11.98
N VAL A 79 24.76 -17.92 -12.24
CA VAL A 79 23.99 -16.92 -11.49
C VAL A 79 22.70 -17.57 -11.02
N GLU A 80 22.48 -17.56 -9.72
CA GLU A 80 21.22 -17.98 -9.12
C GLU A 80 20.15 -16.91 -9.34
N ILE A 81 18.98 -17.31 -9.84
CA ILE A 81 17.87 -16.38 -10.08
C ILE A 81 17.49 -15.65 -8.78
N GLY A 82 17.55 -16.34 -7.65
CA GLY A 82 17.25 -15.78 -6.33
C GLY A 82 18.10 -14.56 -6.00
N ASP A 83 19.35 -14.49 -6.45
CA ASP A 83 20.25 -13.37 -6.18
C ASP A 83 20.10 -12.21 -7.17
N CYS A 84 19.32 -12.41 -8.24
CA CYS A 84 19.08 -11.37 -9.23
C CYS A 84 18.09 -10.33 -8.69
N TYR A 85 18.35 -9.05 -9.02
CA TYR A 85 17.48 -7.93 -8.67
C TYR A 85 16.29 -7.85 -9.61
N ILE A 86 15.11 -7.57 -9.06
CA ILE A 86 13.84 -7.54 -9.82
C ILE A 86 13.78 -6.34 -10.79
N LEU A 87 14.36 -5.20 -10.41
CA LEU A 87 14.37 -3.98 -11.24
C LEU A 87 15.60 -3.86 -12.14
N SER A 88 16.28 -4.96 -12.43
CA SER A 88 17.49 -4.96 -13.26
C SER A 88 17.52 -6.18 -14.15
N GLU A 89 18.40 -6.17 -15.15
CA GLU A 89 18.56 -7.38 -15.95
C GLU A 89 19.13 -8.52 -15.10
N PRO A 90 18.67 -9.76 -15.29
CA PRO A 90 19.25 -10.90 -14.59
C PRO A 90 20.76 -11.02 -14.84
N GLY A 91 21.51 -11.21 -13.74
CA GLY A 91 22.98 -11.18 -13.73
C GLY A 91 23.61 -9.78 -13.65
N ALA A 92 22.82 -8.70 -13.71
CA ALA A 92 23.31 -7.34 -13.52
C ALA A 92 23.26 -6.90 -12.05
N THR A 93 23.84 -5.73 -11.77
CA THR A 93 23.78 -5.08 -10.45
C THR A 93 22.41 -4.44 -10.23
N PHE A 94 22.12 -4.07 -8.98
CA PHE A 94 20.90 -3.33 -8.63
C PHE A 94 20.74 -2.02 -9.42
N ALA A 95 19.49 -1.63 -9.66
CA ALA A 95 19.16 -0.33 -10.21
C ALA A 95 19.42 0.78 -9.18
N THR A 96 19.98 1.90 -9.61
CA THR A 96 20.18 3.03 -8.69
C THR A 96 18.87 3.76 -8.43
N THR A 97 18.71 4.29 -7.21
CA THR A 97 17.54 5.10 -6.86
C THR A 97 17.38 6.32 -7.76
N SER A 98 18.49 6.90 -8.22
CA SER A 98 18.49 8.07 -9.11
C SER A 98 17.97 7.72 -10.51
N TYR A 99 18.35 6.56 -11.05
CA TYR A 99 17.85 6.08 -12.33
C TYR A 99 16.34 5.83 -12.27
N ILE A 100 15.89 5.04 -11.30
CA ILE A 100 14.46 4.71 -11.13
C ILE A 100 13.62 5.96 -10.85
N ARG A 101 14.11 6.89 -10.02
CA ARG A 101 13.42 8.16 -9.77
C ARG A 101 13.27 8.99 -11.03
N ARG A 102 14.32 9.06 -11.87
CA ARG A 102 14.28 9.81 -13.13
C ARG A 102 13.32 9.17 -14.12
N ALA A 103 13.42 7.85 -14.32
CA ALA A 103 12.53 7.10 -15.20
C ALA A 103 11.05 7.30 -14.80
N PHE A 104 10.74 7.21 -13.50
CA PHE A 104 9.39 7.42 -13.00
C PHE A 104 8.92 8.88 -13.11
N LYS A 105 9.82 9.86 -12.91
CA LYS A 105 9.49 11.28 -13.14
C LYS A 105 9.10 11.51 -14.59
N THR A 106 9.90 11.03 -15.54
CA THR A 106 9.58 11.11 -16.97
C THR A 106 8.27 10.42 -17.30
N PHE A 107 8.05 9.21 -16.79
CA PHE A 107 6.78 8.50 -16.95
C PHE A 107 5.59 9.32 -16.43
N SER A 108 5.73 9.94 -15.25
CA SER A 108 4.67 10.75 -14.65
C SER A 108 4.39 12.01 -15.45
N GLU A 109 5.44 12.71 -15.92
CA GLU A 109 5.33 13.89 -16.78
C GLU A 109 4.64 13.57 -18.11
N THR A 110 5.08 12.50 -18.78
CA THR A 110 4.52 12.10 -20.09
C THR A 110 3.05 11.71 -19.99
N ASN A 111 2.62 11.14 -18.87
CA ASN A 111 1.25 10.68 -18.67
C ASN A 111 0.39 11.66 -17.85
N GLY A 112 0.90 12.83 -17.50
CA GLY A 112 0.17 13.83 -16.69
C GLY A 112 -0.24 13.32 -15.31
N LEU A 113 0.56 12.46 -14.70
CA LEU A 113 0.26 11.88 -13.39
C LEU A 113 0.58 12.87 -12.27
N MET A 114 -0.47 13.57 -11.83
CA MET A 114 -0.43 14.56 -10.76
C MET A 114 -0.98 13.98 -9.46
N GLY A 115 -0.38 14.36 -8.33
CA GLY A 115 -0.89 14.12 -7.00
C GLY A 115 -2.00 15.12 -6.64
N THR A 116 -2.61 14.93 -5.48
CA THR A 116 -3.71 15.77 -4.97
C THR A 116 -3.28 17.19 -4.55
N ASN A 117 -1.99 17.50 -4.64
CA ASN A 117 -1.40 18.79 -4.32
C ASN A 117 -0.90 19.52 -5.58
N ASP A 118 -1.39 19.13 -6.76
CA ASP A 118 -0.96 19.67 -8.06
C ASP A 118 0.55 19.53 -8.32
N GLU A 119 1.21 18.57 -7.67
CA GLU A 119 2.61 18.20 -7.94
C GLU A 119 2.69 16.84 -8.63
N LEU A 120 3.76 16.59 -9.38
CA LEU A 120 3.99 15.28 -10.01
C LEU A 120 4.08 14.16 -8.97
N ILE A 121 3.48 13.01 -9.27
CA ILE A 121 3.55 11.84 -8.39
C ILE A 121 5.01 11.40 -8.23
N THR A 122 5.39 11.06 -7.00
CA THR A 122 6.72 10.52 -6.67
C THR A 122 6.61 9.15 -5.99
N PHE A 123 7.71 8.40 -5.90
CA PHE A 123 7.75 7.15 -5.11
C PHE A 123 7.39 7.35 -3.63
N HIS A 124 7.72 8.51 -3.07
CA HIS A 124 7.29 8.85 -1.71
C HIS A 124 5.78 9.10 -1.69
N GLY A 125 5.26 9.85 -2.67
CA GLY A 125 3.84 10.05 -2.90
C GLY A 125 3.07 8.72 -3.00
N LEU A 126 3.51 7.77 -3.82
CA LEU A 126 2.88 6.44 -3.94
C LEU A 126 2.79 5.70 -2.61
N ARG A 127 3.86 5.75 -1.80
CA ARG A 127 3.88 5.14 -0.47
C ARG A 127 2.91 5.84 0.49
N HIS A 128 2.80 7.17 0.40
CA HIS A 128 1.81 7.94 1.16
C HIS A 128 0.39 7.60 0.70
N THR A 129 0.13 7.57 -0.61
CA THR A 129 -1.16 7.16 -1.18
C THR A 129 -1.59 5.79 -0.67
N PHE A 130 -0.69 4.80 -0.64
CA PHE A 130 -0.98 3.49 -0.05
C PHE A 130 -1.40 3.60 1.42
N ALA A 131 -0.65 4.35 2.24
CA ALA A 131 -0.97 4.54 3.66
C ALA A 131 -2.33 5.23 3.86
N THR A 132 -2.59 6.31 3.12
CA THR A 132 -3.85 7.04 3.12
C THR A 132 -5.01 6.14 2.72
N GLN A 133 -4.88 5.38 1.62
CA GLN A 133 -5.94 4.48 1.16
C GLN A 133 -6.20 3.36 2.16
N TRP A 134 -5.16 2.77 2.75
CA TRP A 134 -5.31 1.77 3.81
C TRP A 134 -6.17 2.30 4.97
N ILE A 135 -5.85 3.51 5.46
CA ILE A 135 -6.57 4.13 6.58
C ILE A 135 -8.00 4.51 6.16
N ARG A 136 -8.20 5.05 4.95
CA ARG A 136 -9.53 5.41 4.43
C ARG A 136 -10.44 4.19 4.27
N GLN A 137 -9.87 3.00 4.07
CA GLN A 137 -10.60 1.73 4.06
C GLN A 137 -10.70 1.11 5.46
N GLY A 138 -10.43 1.87 6.52
CA GLY A 138 -10.47 1.43 7.91
C GLY A 138 -9.49 0.30 8.23
N GLY A 139 -8.38 0.18 7.51
CA GLY A 139 -7.36 -0.82 7.78
C GLY A 139 -6.67 -0.60 9.13
N ASP A 140 -6.17 -1.67 9.74
CA ASP A 140 -5.51 -1.60 11.04
C ASP A 140 -4.19 -0.80 10.97
N ILE A 141 -4.02 0.14 11.89
CA ILE A 141 -2.88 1.06 11.93
C ILE A 141 -1.60 0.32 12.34
N LYS A 142 -1.69 -0.65 13.25
CA LYS A 142 -0.51 -1.42 13.68
C LYS A 142 0.01 -2.29 12.53
N ALA A 143 -0.88 -2.94 11.79
CA ALA A 143 -0.55 -3.66 10.58
C ALA A 143 0.10 -2.73 9.54
N LEU A 144 -0.47 -1.53 9.32
CA LEU A 144 0.12 -0.56 8.40
C LEU A 144 1.53 -0.13 8.85
N GLN A 145 1.73 0.15 10.13
CA GLN A 145 3.05 0.52 10.68
C GLN A 145 4.08 -0.60 10.44
N SER A 146 3.66 -1.86 10.65
CA SER A 146 4.48 -3.04 10.37
C SER A 146 4.82 -3.16 8.89
N ILE A 147 3.84 -3.04 7.98
CA ILE A 147 4.06 -3.11 6.52
C ILE A 147 4.97 -1.97 6.01
N LEU A 148 4.80 -0.76 6.56
CA LEU A 148 5.61 0.39 6.19
C LEU A 148 7.01 0.31 6.81
N GLY A 149 7.20 -0.32 7.97
CA GLY A 149 8.48 -0.32 8.67
C GLY A 149 8.82 1.07 9.25
N HIS A 150 7.82 1.72 9.85
CA HIS A 150 8.01 2.96 10.61
C HIS A 150 8.35 2.60 12.06
N LYS A 151 9.57 2.96 12.51
CA LYS A 151 9.96 2.87 13.93
C LYS A 151 9.25 3.91 14.79
N ASP A 152 8.93 5.04 14.18
CA ASP A 152 8.29 6.16 14.85
C ASP A 152 6.85 6.30 14.33
N ALA A 153 5.90 6.24 15.27
CA ALA A 153 4.47 6.32 14.98
C ALA A 153 4.09 7.68 14.37
N MET A 154 4.89 8.73 14.57
CA MET A 154 4.62 10.09 14.11
C MET A 154 4.45 10.22 12.59
N ALA A 155 5.20 9.46 11.79
CA ALA A 155 5.05 9.47 10.32
C ALA A 155 3.72 8.85 9.87
N THR A 156 3.18 7.92 10.65
CA THR A 156 1.85 7.31 10.43
C THR A 156 0.74 8.18 11.02
N LEU A 157 1.00 8.84 12.14
CA LEU A 157 0.09 9.79 12.81
C LEU A 157 -0.10 11.09 12.02
N ASN A 158 0.87 11.55 11.24
CA ASN A 158 0.65 12.70 10.34
C ASN A 158 -0.38 12.38 9.25
N VAL A 159 -0.40 11.14 8.74
CA VAL A 159 -1.49 10.68 7.85
C VAL A 159 -2.82 10.57 8.61
N TYR A 160 -2.77 10.26 9.91
CA TYR A 160 -3.95 10.18 10.77
C TYR A 160 -4.58 11.55 11.04
N ALA A 161 -3.77 12.60 11.27
CA ALA A 161 -4.26 13.94 11.55
C ALA A 161 -5.15 14.49 10.42
N ASP A 162 -4.84 14.16 9.17
CA ASP A 162 -5.61 14.60 8.00
C ASP A 162 -6.95 13.84 7.82
N ILE A 163 -7.14 12.68 8.47
CA ILE A 163 -8.27 11.75 8.22
C ILE A 163 -9.09 11.48 9.51
N GLU A 164 -8.72 12.12 10.63
CA GLU A 164 -9.23 11.82 11.97
C GLU A 164 -10.78 11.80 12.08
N PRO A 165 -11.56 12.71 11.46
CA PRO A 165 -13.01 12.66 11.53
C PRO A 165 -13.61 11.45 10.81
N ILE A 166 -13.11 11.14 9.60
CA ILE A 166 -13.65 10.06 8.76
C ILE A 166 -13.34 8.70 9.37
N SER A 167 -12.13 8.51 9.87
CA SER A 167 -11.71 7.26 10.51
C SER A 167 -12.56 6.93 11.73
N LYS A 168 -12.88 7.94 12.57
CA LYS A 168 -13.76 7.76 13.73
C LYS A 168 -15.17 7.34 13.32
N ILE A 169 -15.73 7.96 12.28
CA ILE A 169 -17.08 7.63 11.78
C ILE A 169 -17.09 6.21 11.16
N HIS A 170 -16.12 5.84 10.33
CA HIS A 170 -16.00 4.47 9.78
C HIS A 170 -15.89 3.41 10.88
N ASN A 171 -15.03 3.64 11.87
CA ASN A 171 -14.86 2.72 12.99
C ASN A 171 -16.15 2.59 13.81
N MET A 172 -16.87 3.70 14.02
CA MET A 172 -18.16 3.68 14.69
C MET A 172 -19.21 2.90 13.88
N LEU A 173 -19.29 3.08 12.55
CA LEU A 173 -20.23 2.32 11.71
C LEU A 173 -19.92 0.82 11.68
N ARG A 174 -18.66 0.42 11.81
CA ARG A 174 -18.28 -1.00 11.93
C ARG A 174 -18.64 -1.61 13.29
N ALA A 175 -18.50 -0.83 14.37
CA ALA A 175 -18.80 -1.28 15.72
C ALA A 175 -20.30 -1.19 16.07
N THR A 176 -21.04 -0.25 15.47
CA THR A 176 -22.45 -0.01 15.79
C THR A 176 -23.31 -1.28 15.68
N PRO A 177 -23.21 -2.10 14.60
CA PRO A 177 -24.02 -3.31 14.48
C PRO A 177 -23.79 -4.34 15.59
N CYS A 178 -22.54 -4.51 16.07
CA CYS A 178 -22.24 -5.48 17.13
C CYS A 178 -22.57 -4.94 18.53
N LEU A 179 -22.39 -3.64 18.76
CA LEU A 179 -22.80 -2.96 20.01
C LEU A 179 -24.32 -3.00 20.18
N TRP A 180 -25.07 -2.78 19.09
CA TRP A 180 -26.53 -2.79 19.13
C TRP A 180 -27.11 -4.21 19.26
N ARG A 181 -26.50 -5.23 18.63
CA ARG A 181 -26.85 -6.65 18.88
C ARG A 181 -26.63 -7.06 20.33
N GLY A 182 -25.57 -6.56 20.97
CA GLY A 182 -25.31 -6.82 22.39
C GLY A 182 -26.36 -6.17 23.31
N HIS A 183 -26.86 -4.99 22.94
CA HIS A 183 -27.88 -4.26 23.71
C HIS A 183 -29.30 -4.80 23.52
N LEU A 184 -29.63 -5.33 22.34
CA LEU A 184 -30.98 -5.80 22.01
C LEU A 184 -31.21 -7.30 22.21
N GLY A 185 -30.15 -8.07 22.45
CA GLY A 185 -30.22 -9.52 22.59
C GLY A 185 -30.32 -10.27 21.25
N PRO A 186 -29.97 -11.57 21.22
CA PRO A 186 -29.75 -12.34 19.99
C PRO A 186 -31.01 -12.64 19.16
N ARG A 187 -32.19 -12.09 19.50
CA ARG A 187 -33.48 -12.40 18.86
C ARG A 187 -34.28 -11.18 18.41
N VAL A 188 -33.67 -10.00 18.35
CA VAL A 188 -34.34 -8.84 17.74
C VAL A 188 -33.98 -8.82 16.26
N ASP A 189 -34.95 -9.19 15.42
CA ASP A 189 -34.92 -8.87 14.00
C ASP A 189 -34.83 -7.34 13.89
N PRO A 190 -33.74 -6.76 13.35
CA PRO A 190 -33.58 -5.31 13.29
C PRO A 190 -34.71 -4.62 12.51
N GLY A 191 -35.42 -5.36 11.65
CA GLY A 191 -36.63 -4.91 10.97
C GLY A 191 -36.48 -3.62 10.15
N PRO A 192 -37.61 -3.06 9.68
CA PRO A 192 -37.65 -1.81 8.92
C PRO A 192 -37.10 -0.60 9.69
N MET A 193 -37.24 -0.62 11.02
CA MET A 193 -36.83 0.49 11.90
C MET A 193 -35.30 0.66 11.95
N PHE A 194 -34.53 -0.42 11.89
CA PHE A 194 -33.07 -0.34 11.84
C PHE A 194 -32.57 0.16 10.49
N GLN A 195 -33.20 -0.29 9.40
CA GLN A 195 -32.92 0.23 8.05
C GLN A 195 -33.28 1.72 7.94
N GLN A 196 -34.40 2.14 8.54
CA GLN A 196 -34.77 3.55 8.62
C GLN A 196 -33.74 4.37 9.40
N ARG A 197 -33.25 3.89 10.55
CA ARG A 197 -32.22 4.60 11.33
C ARG A 197 -30.86 4.65 10.63
N ILE A 198 -30.50 3.62 9.87
CA ILE A 198 -29.32 3.65 8.98
C ILE A 198 -29.51 4.73 7.92
N GLN A 199 -30.68 4.79 7.29
CA GLN A 199 -31.01 5.78 6.28
C GLN A 199 -30.99 7.22 6.83
N GLU A 200 -31.61 7.46 7.99
CA GLU A 200 -31.58 8.75 8.69
C GLU A 200 -30.15 9.17 9.06
N SER A 201 -29.31 8.20 9.46
CA SER A 201 -27.89 8.43 9.76
C SER A 201 -27.10 8.77 8.50
N ILE A 202 -27.39 8.10 7.38
CA ILE A 202 -26.79 8.39 6.07
C ILE A 202 -27.15 9.81 5.63
N GLU A 203 -28.43 10.19 5.72
CA GLU A 203 -28.93 11.53 5.38
C GLU A 203 -28.29 12.62 6.26
N THR A 204 -28.15 12.34 7.56
CA THR A 204 -27.47 13.26 8.51
C THR A 204 -25.99 13.44 8.14
N LEU A 205 -25.29 12.37 7.78
CA LEU A 205 -23.90 12.43 7.35
C LEU A 205 -23.74 13.13 5.99
N GLN A 206 -24.68 12.94 5.06
CA GLN A 206 -24.76 13.69 3.82
C GLN A 206 -24.98 15.18 4.06
N ALA A 207 -25.84 15.56 5.01
CA ALA A 207 -26.05 16.95 5.42
C ALA A 207 -24.78 17.59 6.01
N PHE A 208 -23.89 16.79 6.64
CA PHE A 208 -22.58 17.26 7.09
C PHE A 208 -21.53 17.37 5.96
N GLY A 209 -21.86 16.91 4.75
CA GLY A 209 -21.02 16.97 3.55
C GLY A 209 -20.24 15.68 3.26
N TYR A 210 -20.57 14.56 3.89
CA TYR A 210 -19.97 13.26 3.62
C TYR A 210 -20.76 12.50 2.55
N GLY A 211 -20.09 11.99 1.52
CA GLY A 211 -20.69 11.25 0.41
C GLY A 211 -20.69 9.77 0.71
N ILE A 212 -21.85 9.19 0.99
CA ILE A 212 -21.96 7.76 1.34
C ILE A 212 -22.43 6.99 0.11
N THR A 213 -21.69 5.94 -0.28
CA THR A 213 -22.19 4.95 -1.25
C THR A 213 -23.02 3.90 -0.50
N GLU A 214 -24.15 3.49 -1.08
CA GLU A 214 -25.16 2.64 -0.43
C GLU A 214 -24.56 1.41 0.29
N PRO A 215 -25.16 1.02 1.43
CA PRO A 215 -24.74 -0.15 2.18
C PRO A 215 -25.00 -1.42 1.38
N ASP A 216 -23.96 -2.09 0.88
CA ASP A 216 -24.02 -3.54 0.69
C ASP A 216 -23.97 -4.17 2.09
N ASP A 217 -24.65 -5.30 2.29
CA ASP A 217 -24.92 -6.01 3.55
C ASP A 217 -23.67 -6.35 4.40
N ARG A 218 -22.47 -6.01 3.91
CA ARG A 218 -21.18 -6.29 4.54
C ARG A 218 -20.25 -5.08 4.69
N ASN A 219 -20.49 -3.93 4.05
CA ASN A 219 -19.60 -2.76 4.16
C ASN A 219 -20.29 -1.44 3.80
N ILE A 220 -20.28 -0.46 4.72
CA ILE A 220 -20.61 0.94 4.44
C ILE A 220 -19.32 1.67 4.04
N ALA A 221 -19.26 2.17 2.81
CA ALA A 221 -18.16 3.03 2.37
C ALA A 221 -18.59 4.50 2.41
N ILE A 222 -18.03 5.27 3.36
CA ILE A 222 -18.17 6.73 3.42
C ILE A 222 -17.00 7.39 2.69
N ARG A 223 -17.30 8.29 1.76
CA ARG A 223 -16.37 9.22 1.12
C ARG A 223 -16.59 10.61 1.72
N ASP A 224 -15.57 11.46 1.72
CA ASP A 224 -15.73 12.88 2.05
C ASP A 224 -15.85 13.67 0.75
N VAL A 225 -16.95 14.40 0.56
CA VAL A 225 -17.17 15.21 -0.65
C VAL A 225 -16.40 16.52 -0.57
N LYS A 226 -16.05 17.00 0.64
CA LYS A 226 -15.36 18.29 0.83
C LYS A 226 -13.89 18.25 0.40
N THR A 227 -13.25 17.09 0.39
CA THR A 227 -11.89 16.92 -0.17
C THR A 227 -11.87 16.65 -1.69
N ASN A 228 -13.04 16.63 -2.35
CA ASN A 228 -13.17 16.41 -3.80
C ASN A 228 -13.48 17.69 -4.59
N SER A 229 -13.45 18.88 -3.96
CA SER A 229 -13.18 20.09 -4.75
C SER A 229 -11.71 20.01 -5.19
N TRP A 230 -11.42 20.30 -6.46
CA TRP A 230 -10.12 20.13 -7.13
C TRP A 230 -9.90 18.71 -7.72
N LEU A 231 -10.86 18.31 -8.58
CA LEU A 231 -10.53 17.56 -9.81
C LEU A 231 -9.85 18.50 -10.81
#